data_AF-A0A328C0Z7-F1
#
_entry.id   AF-A0A328C0Z7-F1
#
_cell.length_a   1.000
_cell.length_b   1.000
_cell.length_c   1.000
_cell.angle_alpha   90.00
_cell.angle_beta   90.00
_cell.angle_gamma   90.00
#
_symmetry.space_group_name_H-M   'P 1'
#
loop_
_entity.id
_entity.type
_entity.pdbx_description
1 polymer ?
#
loop_
_entity_poly.entity_id
_entity_poly.type
_entity_poly.pdbx_seq_one_letter_code
_entity_poly.pdbx_strand_id
1 'polypeptide(L)'
;MRSSTEHLVGQLRQALPSTFELQALDDVIAVDYVHARGRLAAVVASDLKLELTLSVEFPEHPGLAGEALREAGRAALREELDRYGERGYRQVDSEQLPSRSMRPGTEEVPVYVTSVERGVASVDALVEELEWLAQERSQRQ
;
A
#
# COMPACT_ATOMS: atom_id res chain seq x y z
N MET A 1 -9.20 16.10 -18.18
CA MET A 1 -9.04 15.71 -16.76
C MET A 1 -7.70 16.13 -16.13
N ARG A 2 -6.61 16.34 -16.90
CA ARG A 2 -5.29 16.79 -16.35
C ARG A 2 -5.32 17.99 -15.41
N SER A 3 -6.15 19.01 -15.69
CA SER A 3 -6.26 20.19 -14.82
C SER A 3 -6.73 19.88 -13.39
N SER A 4 -7.46 18.77 -13.18
CA SER A 4 -7.94 18.37 -11.84
C SER A 4 -6.85 17.63 -11.07
N THR A 5 -6.14 16.72 -11.73
CA THR A 5 -5.00 15.98 -11.16
C THR A 5 -3.87 16.92 -10.77
N GLU A 6 -3.49 17.84 -11.66
CA GLU A 6 -2.43 18.82 -11.40
C GLU A 6 -2.79 19.77 -10.25
N HIS A 7 -4.05 20.17 -10.16
CA HIS A 7 -4.54 21.00 -9.05
C HIS A 7 -4.44 20.26 -7.71
N LEU A 8 -4.88 19.00 -7.66
CA LEU A 8 -4.77 18.16 -6.46
C LEU A 8 -3.31 17.92 -6.07
N VAL A 9 -2.42 17.65 -7.02
CA VAL A 9 -0.97 17.55 -6.76
C VAL A 9 -0.44 18.85 -6.15
N GLY A 10 -0.86 20.01 -6.67
CA GLY A 10 -0.48 21.31 -6.11
C GLY A 10 -0.90 21.47 -4.65
N GLN A 11 -2.13 21.07 -4.30
CA GLN A 11 -2.63 21.10 -2.93
C GLN A 11 -1.86 20.13 -2.02
N LEU A 12 -1.65 18.89 -2.47
CA LEU A 12 -0.92 17.88 -1.70
C LEU A 12 0.55 18.28 -1.46
N ARG A 13 1.21 18.91 -2.42
CA ARG A 13 2.59 19.44 -2.24
C ARG A 13 2.69 20.56 -1.22
N GLN A 14 1.60 21.30 -0.99
CA GLN A 14 1.57 22.36 0.01
C GLN A 14 1.26 21.81 1.41
N ALA A 15 0.46 20.75 1.48
CA ALA A 15 0.02 20.16 2.74
C ALA A 15 0.98 19.08 3.29
N LEU A 16 1.57 18.26 2.42
CA LEU A 16 2.45 17.16 2.83
C LEU A 16 3.90 17.63 3.05
N PRO A 17 4.61 17.03 4.02
CA PRO A 17 6.06 17.23 4.16
C PRO A 17 6.85 16.83 2.91
N SER A 18 8.07 17.35 2.77
CA SER A 18 8.98 17.04 1.65
C SER A 18 9.49 15.59 1.63
N THR A 19 9.11 14.77 2.62
CA THR A 19 9.36 13.32 2.66
C THR A 19 8.37 12.53 1.79
N PHE A 20 7.34 13.18 1.26
CA PHE A 20 6.43 12.61 0.26
C PHE A 20 6.83 13.06 -1.14
N GLU A 21 6.89 12.09 -2.06
CA GLU A 21 7.12 12.33 -3.48
C GLU A 21 5.83 12.06 -4.25
N LEU A 22 5.41 13.02 -5.07
CA LEU A 22 4.14 12.99 -5.79
C LEU A 22 4.37 13.04 -7.30
N GLN A 23 3.93 11.99 -7.99
CA GLN A 23 4.00 11.87 -9.45
C GLN A 23 2.60 11.77 -10.05
N ALA A 24 2.22 12.76 -10.87
CA ALA A 24 0.98 12.71 -11.63
C ALA A 24 1.12 11.75 -12.83
N LEU A 25 0.17 10.81 -12.94
CA LEU A 25 0.04 9.80 -13.98
C LEU A 25 -1.41 9.84 -14.50
N ASP A 26 -1.68 10.76 -15.44
CA ASP A 26 -3.01 11.03 -15.99
C ASP A 26 -4.07 11.40 -14.94
N ASP A 27 -4.91 10.46 -14.50
CA ASP A 27 -5.90 10.66 -13.43
C ASP A 27 -5.48 10.09 -12.07
N VAL A 28 -4.32 9.43 -12.01
CA VAL A 28 -3.73 8.86 -10.80
C VAL A 28 -2.57 9.72 -10.33
N ILE A 29 -2.43 9.86 -9.02
CA ILE A 29 -1.24 10.43 -8.38
C ILE A 29 -0.56 9.30 -7.64
N ALA A 30 0.61 8.91 -8.12
CA ALA A 30 1.49 8.03 -7.37
C ALA A 30 2.11 8.80 -6.21
N VAL A 31 1.97 8.26 -5.01
CA VAL A 31 2.53 8.80 -3.78
C VAL A 31 3.57 7.83 -3.25
N ASP A 32 4.82 8.28 -3.26
CA ASP A 32 5.94 7.57 -2.68
C ASP A 32 6.38 8.28 -1.39
N TYR A 33 7.02 7.55 -0.48
CA TYR A 33 7.52 8.11 0.78
C TYR A 33 9.00 7.80 0.91
N VAL A 34 9.84 8.81 1.17
CA VAL A 34 11.31 8.70 1.09
C VAL A 34 11.88 7.63 2.03
N HIS A 35 11.25 7.42 3.18
CA HIS A 35 11.65 6.38 4.14
C HIS A 35 10.91 5.04 3.93
N ALA A 36 10.01 4.96 2.94
CA ALA A 36 9.38 3.73 2.51
C ALA A 36 10.14 3.09 1.36
N ARG A 37 10.42 1.78 1.44
CA ARG A 37 10.82 1.03 0.23
C ARG A 37 9.59 0.83 -0.66
N GLY A 38 9.45 1.69 -1.67
CA GLY A 38 8.42 1.58 -2.71
C GLY A 38 7.23 2.52 -2.52
N ARG A 39 6.21 2.31 -3.36
CA ARG A 39 5.02 3.17 -3.40
C ARG A 39 4.19 3.04 -2.14
N LEU A 40 3.77 4.19 -1.60
CA LEU A 40 2.88 4.24 -0.44
C LEU A 40 1.43 4.07 -0.86
N ALA A 41 0.98 4.83 -1.85
CA ALA A 41 -0.38 4.81 -2.35
C ALA A 41 -0.47 5.29 -3.81
N ALA A 42 -1.58 4.96 -4.45
CA ALA A 42 -2.08 5.63 -5.64
C ALA A 42 -3.36 6.41 -5.28
N VAL A 43 -3.48 7.66 -5.70
CA VAL A 43 -4.68 8.47 -5.50
C VAL A 43 -5.37 8.68 -6.85
N VAL A 44 -6.59 8.18 -6.99
CA VAL A 44 -7.44 8.50 -8.14
C VAL A 44 -8.07 9.86 -7.90
N ALA A 45 -7.69 10.84 -8.71
CA ALA A 45 -8.02 12.25 -8.50
C ALA A 45 -9.49 12.58 -8.80
N SER A 46 -10.18 11.74 -9.60
CA SER A 46 -11.55 11.99 -10.04
C SER A 46 -12.60 11.77 -8.94
N ASP A 47 -12.31 10.86 -8.00
CA ASP A 47 -13.21 10.45 -6.92
C ASP A 47 -12.55 10.48 -5.53
N LEU A 48 -11.34 11.03 -5.42
CA LEU A 48 -10.54 11.06 -4.19
C LEU A 48 -10.47 9.67 -3.54
N LYS A 49 -10.04 8.69 -4.33
CA LYS A 49 -9.90 7.31 -3.88
C LYS A 49 -8.43 6.96 -3.70
N LEU A 50 -8.10 6.39 -2.55
CA LEU A 50 -6.80 5.81 -2.26
C LEU A 50 -6.80 4.34 -2.65
N GLU A 51 -5.78 3.92 -3.37
CA GLU A 51 -5.50 2.53 -3.72
C GLU A 51 -4.13 2.15 -3.16
N LEU A 52 -4.06 1.03 -2.46
CA LEU A 52 -2.86 0.52 -1.81
C LEU A 52 -2.59 -0.91 -2.26
N THR A 53 -1.31 -1.25 -2.38
CA THR A 53 -0.87 -2.64 -2.53
C THR A 53 -0.29 -3.10 -1.20
N LEU A 54 -0.97 -4.04 -0.55
CA LEU A 54 -0.49 -4.69 0.66
C LEU A 54 0.36 -5.89 0.26
N SER A 55 1.56 -5.97 0.83
CA SER A 55 2.51 -7.06 0.59
C SER A 55 2.99 -7.60 1.93
N VAL A 56 2.75 -8.89 2.17
CA VAL A 56 3.28 -9.58 3.35
C VAL A 56 4.36 -10.54 2.88
N GLU A 57 5.61 -10.23 3.23
CA GLU A 57 6.72 -11.18 3.14
C GLU A 57 6.63 -12.12 4.32
N PHE A 58 6.56 -13.43 4.07
CA PHE A 58 6.54 -14.43 5.13
C PHE A 58 7.91 -15.14 5.16
N PRO A 59 8.88 -14.63 5.95
CA PRO A 59 10.21 -15.21 6.00
C PRO A 59 10.15 -16.66 6.50
N GLU A 60 11.16 -17.45 6.15
CA GLU A 60 11.27 -18.86 6.54
C GLU A 60 10.94 -19.05 8.03
N HIS A 61 9.82 -19.72 8.30
CA HIS A 61 9.42 -20.07 9.65
C HIS A 61 10.04 -21.43 10.01
N PRO A 62 10.83 -21.54 11.08
CA PRO A 62 11.43 -22.81 11.48
C PRO A 62 10.33 -23.85 11.73
N GLY A 63 10.29 -24.88 10.90
CA GLY A 63 9.33 -25.98 11.01
C GLY A 63 8.03 -25.86 10.20
N LEU A 64 7.85 -24.80 9.41
CA LEU A 64 6.73 -24.69 8.46
C LEU A 64 7.23 -24.82 7.02
N ALA A 65 6.64 -25.73 6.25
CA ALA A 65 6.94 -25.93 4.84
C ALA A 65 5.68 -26.27 4.04
N GLY A 66 5.74 -26.09 2.72
CA GLY A 66 4.65 -26.46 1.82
C GLY A 66 3.35 -25.72 2.16
N GLU A 67 2.26 -26.46 2.34
CA GLU A 67 0.93 -25.86 2.57
C GLU A 67 0.82 -25.13 3.90
N ALA A 68 1.49 -25.61 4.96
CA ALA A 68 1.45 -24.96 6.27
C ALA A 68 2.11 -23.57 6.24
N LEU A 69 3.20 -23.42 5.49
CA LEU A 69 3.82 -22.11 5.23
C LEU A 69 2.87 -21.19 4.45
N ARG A 70 2.10 -21.76 3.51
CA ARG A 70 1.12 -20.98 2.74
C ARG A 70 -0.06 -20.52 3.57
N GLU A 71 -0.58 -21.38 4.43
CA GLU A 71 -1.66 -21.03 5.37
C GLU A 71 -1.25 -19.91 6.32
N ALA A 72 -0.03 -20.00 6.88
CA ALA A 72 0.49 -18.97 7.75
C ALA A 72 0.65 -17.62 7.03
N GLY A 73 1.16 -17.61 5.79
CA GLY A 73 1.24 -16.41 4.98
C GLY A 73 -0.13 -15.81 4.63
N ARG A 74 -1.14 -16.65 4.34
CA ARG A 74 -2.53 -16.20 4.12
C ARG A 74 -3.17 -15.64 5.40
N ALA A 75 -2.87 -16.21 6.56
CA ALA A 75 -3.34 -15.72 7.85
C ALA A 75 -2.73 -14.34 8.16
N ALA A 76 -1.42 -14.16 7.95
CA ALA A 76 -0.77 -12.87 8.12
C ALA A 76 -1.33 -11.80 7.16
N LEU A 77 -1.61 -12.16 5.89
CA LEU A 77 -2.30 -11.24 4.98
C LEU A 77 -3.71 -10.89 5.49
N ARG A 78 -4.42 -11.82 6.13
CA ARG A 78 -5.75 -11.56 6.68
C ARG A 78 -5.71 -10.60 7.86
N GLU A 79 -4.75 -10.76 8.77
CA GLU A 79 -4.53 -9.81 9.87
C GLU A 79 -4.24 -8.39 9.36
N GLU A 80 -3.53 -8.27 8.25
CA GLU A 80 -3.34 -6.99 7.56
C GLU A 80 -4.65 -6.45 6.98
N LEU A 81 -5.40 -7.28 6.25
CA LEU A 81 -6.69 -6.89 5.70
C LEU A 81 -7.68 -6.44 6.79
N ASP A 82 -7.71 -7.11 7.94
CA ASP A 82 -8.59 -6.75 9.05
C ASP A 82 -8.21 -5.38 9.61
N ARG A 83 -6.91 -5.11 9.82
CA ARG A 83 -6.41 -3.80 10.28
C ARG A 83 -6.75 -2.67 9.33
N TYR A 84 -6.55 -2.86 8.02
CA TYR A 84 -6.93 -1.87 7.02
C TYR A 84 -8.46 -1.76 6.89
N GLY A 85 -9.19 -2.87 7.08
CA GLY A 85 -10.64 -2.92 7.11
C GLY A 85 -11.26 -2.10 8.25
N GLU A 86 -10.68 -2.15 9.46
CA GLU A 86 -11.07 -1.30 10.60
C GLU A 86 -10.95 0.20 10.28
N ARG A 87 -10.03 0.55 9.38
CA ARG A 87 -9.82 1.91 8.89
C ARG A 87 -10.68 2.27 7.67
N GLY A 88 -11.54 1.36 7.22
CA GLY A 88 -12.49 1.57 6.13
C GLY A 88 -11.97 1.25 4.74
N TYR A 89 -10.83 0.55 4.62
CA TYR A 89 -10.39 0.02 3.33
C TYR A 89 -11.20 -1.23 2.95
N ARG A 90 -11.42 -1.38 1.64
CA ARG A 90 -12.05 -2.57 1.05
C ARG A 90 -11.09 -3.24 0.08
N GLN A 91 -11.08 -4.57 0.06
CA GLN A 91 -10.34 -5.33 -0.93
C GLN A 91 -10.95 -5.15 -2.33
N VAL A 92 -10.13 -4.91 -3.35
CA VAL A 92 -10.58 -4.61 -4.73
C VAL A 92 -10.25 -5.76 -5.68
N ASP A 93 -9.04 -6.31 -5.57
CA ASP A 93 -8.58 -7.47 -6.35
C ASP A 93 -8.20 -8.62 -5.42
N SER A 94 -8.84 -9.77 -5.67
CA SER A 94 -8.63 -11.02 -4.94
C SER A 94 -7.57 -11.93 -5.57
N GLU A 95 -6.76 -11.42 -6.51
CA GLU A 95 -5.63 -12.19 -7.01
C GLU A 95 -4.52 -12.21 -5.95
N GLN A 96 -4.65 -13.14 -5.00
CA GLN A 96 -3.55 -13.59 -4.17
C GLN A 96 -2.51 -14.24 -5.09
N LEU A 97 -1.65 -13.43 -5.67
CA LEU A 97 -0.51 -13.94 -6.43
C LEU A 97 0.62 -14.18 -5.43
N PRO A 98 1.00 -15.45 -5.17
CA PRO A 98 2.25 -15.72 -4.49
C PRO A 98 3.38 -15.21 -5.39
N SER A 99 3.95 -14.06 -5.04
CA SER A 99 5.18 -13.61 -5.68
C SER A 99 6.35 -14.28 -4.96
N ARG A 100 7.31 -14.80 -5.74
CA ARG A 100 8.54 -15.38 -5.19
C ARG A 100 9.60 -14.29 -5.13
N SER A 101 10.03 -13.92 -3.94
CA SER A 101 11.19 -13.04 -3.79
C SER A 101 12.46 -13.88 -3.97
N MET A 102 13.19 -13.67 -5.07
CA MET A 102 14.51 -14.28 -5.29
C MET A 102 15.60 -13.35 -4.73
N ARG A 103 15.79 -13.35 -3.41
CA ARG A 103 17.03 -12.80 -2.84
C ARG A 103 18.19 -13.74 -3.20
N PRO A 104 19.36 -13.25 -3.68
CA PRO A 104 20.46 -14.12 -4.06
C PRO A 104 20.96 -14.94 -2.85
N GLY A 105 20.83 -16.27 -2.91
CA GLY A 105 21.38 -17.19 -1.90
C GLY A 105 20.42 -17.67 -0.78
N THR A 106 19.12 -17.40 -0.88
CA THR A 106 18.09 -17.86 0.10
C THR A 106 17.00 -18.70 -0.57
N GLU A 107 16.28 -19.53 0.20
CA GLU A 107 15.13 -20.28 -0.32
C GLU A 107 14.02 -19.32 -0.80
N GLU A 108 13.10 -19.83 -1.62
CA GLU A 108 11.99 -19.05 -2.17
C GLU A 108 11.09 -18.53 -1.04
N VAL A 109 11.14 -17.22 -0.75
CA VAL A 109 10.23 -16.60 0.22
C VAL A 109 8.89 -16.30 -0.45
N PRO A 110 7.77 -16.88 0.03
CA PRO A 110 6.44 -16.55 -0.48
C PRO A 110 6.04 -15.14 -0.05
N VAL A 111 5.58 -14.35 -1.03
CA VAL A 111 5.04 -13.01 -0.82
C VAL A 111 3.58 -13.01 -1.22
N TYR A 112 2.71 -12.62 -0.29
CA TYR A 112 1.28 -12.48 -0.56
C TYR A 112 0.95 -11.03 -0.84
N VAL A 113 0.33 -10.79 -1.98
CA VAL A 113 0.00 -9.45 -2.46
C VAL A 113 -1.52 -9.32 -2.63
N THR A 114 -2.08 -8.18 -2.25
CA THR A 114 -3.46 -7.82 -2.56
C THR A 114 -3.61 -6.31 -2.66
N SER A 115 -4.68 -5.87 -3.33
CA SER A 115 -5.01 -4.46 -3.48
C SER A 115 -6.21 -4.11 -2.61
N VAL A 116 -6.10 -3.00 -1.89
CA VAL A 116 -7.20 -2.42 -1.12
C VAL A 116 -7.42 -0.98 -1.54
N GLU A 117 -8.64 -0.49 -1.39
CA GLU A 117 -8.97 0.90 -1.67
C GLU A 117 -9.86 1.52 -0.61
N ARG A 118 -9.85 2.84 -0.56
CA ARG A 118 -10.72 3.64 0.31
C ARG A 118 -11.03 4.98 -0.34
N GLY A 119 -12.31 5.34 -0.40
CA GLY A 119 -12.71 6.70 -0.73
C GLY A 119 -12.48 7.64 0.45
N VAL A 120 -11.99 8.85 0.18
CA VAL A 120 -11.85 9.91 1.18
C VAL A 120 -12.71 11.11 0.84
N ALA A 121 -13.24 11.77 1.88
CA ALA A 121 -14.27 12.81 1.71
C ALA A 121 -13.69 14.18 1.32
N SER A 122 -12.40 14.41 1.52
CA SER A 122 -11.73 15.70 1.27
C SER A 122 -10.22 15.53 1.09
N VAL A 123 -9.56 16.59 0.65
CA VAL A 123 -8.09 16.66 0.56
C VAL A 123 -7.44 16.62 1.95
N ASP A 124 -8.06 17.22 2.96
CA ASP A 124 -7.53 17.15 4.34
C ASP A 124 -7.57 15.71 4.87
N ALA A 125 -8.67 14.98 4.61
CA ALA A 125 -8.77 13.58 4.96
C ALA A 125 -7.77 12.71 4.17
N LEU A 126 -7.48 13.08 2.93
CA LEU A 126 -6.44 12.44 2.13
C LEU A 126 -5.04 12.64 2.74
N VAL A 127 -4.73 13.86 3.18
CA VAL A 127 -3.44 14.19 3.82
C VAL A 127 -3.27 13.41 5.12
N GLU A 128 -4.26 13.44 6.00
CA GLU A 128 -4.24 12.69 7.27
C GLU A 128 -4.03 11.19 7.02
N GLU A 129 -4.66 10.65 5.98
CA GLU A 129 -4.53 9.25 5.61
C GLU A 129 -3.12 8.91 5.11
N LEU A 130 -2.55 9.76 4.24
CA LEU A 130 -1.19 9.57 3.73
C LEU A 130 -0.14 9.66 4.84
N GLU A 131 -0.33 10.56 5.81
CA GLU A 131 0.55 10.66 6.99
C GLU A 131 0.47 9.40 7.86
N TRP A 132 -0.73 8.90 8.12
CA TRP A 132 -0.90 7.64 8.85
C TRP A 132 -0.25 6.47 8.11
N LEU A 133 -0.45 6.36 6.79
CA LEU A 133 0.18 5.31 5.98
C LEU A 133 1.70 5.36 6.06
N ALA A 134 2.28 6.55 6.00
CA ALA A 134 3.72 6.74 6.13
C ALA A 134 4.21 6.28 7.52
N GLN A 135 3.49 6.66 8.58
CA GLN A 135 3.80 6.24 9.94
C GLN A 135 3.69 4.71 10.12
N GLU A 136 2.65 4.08 9.59
CA GLU A 136 2.49 2.62 9.60
C GLU A 136 3.63 1.92 8.87
N ARG A 137 4.01 2.40 7.68
CA ARG A 137 5.12 1.82 6.91
C ARG A 137 6.46 2.00 7.60
N SER A 138 6.70 3.14 8.26
CA SER A 138 7.95 3.41 8.97
C SER A 138 8.12 2.58 10.25
N GLN A 139 7.04 2.25 10.96
CA GLN A 139 7.12 1.42 12.16
C GLN A 139 7.44 -0.05 11.89
N ARG A 140 7.30 -0.49 10.63
CA ARG A 140 7.38 -1.90 10.23
C ARG A 140 8.62 -2.25 9.40
N GLN A 141 9.49 -1.29 9.15
CA GLN A 141 10.82 -1.52 8.56
C GLN A 141 11.87 -1.74 9.64
#